data_AF-A0A9D4ES12-F1
#
_entry.id   AF-A0A9D4ES12-F1
#
_cell.length_a   1.000
_cell.length_b   1.000
_cell.length_c   1.000
_cell.angle_alpha   90.00
_cell.angle_beta   90.00
_cell.angle_gamma   90.00
#
_symmetry.space_group_name_H-M   'P 1'
#
loop_
_entity.id
_entity.type
_entity.pdbx_description
1 polymer ?
#
loop_
_entity_poly.entity_id
_entity_poly.type
_entity_poly.pdbx_seq_one_letter_code
_entity_poly.pdbx_strand_id
1 'polypeptide(L)'
;MQNSQIINQIQLSEADLECISQKMHALFKSDLEDMVRSVVQAFIPQVITGINASLHDRIESLTQENKHLKNQVAELLCQADRAEQYSRRNCLSITGIPEARDEDTDNIIVTMAKDLGAELSIDDIGRSHRAKTLRSKGQGHYCQVCVLQSPAKTPQCEIACQIF
;
A
#
# COMPACT_ATOMS: atom_id res chain seq x y z
N MET A 1 97.43 34.42 -27.02
CA MET A 1 96.52 33.93 -25.97
C MET A 1 95.07 34.23 -26.41
N GLN A 2 94.53 33.62 -27.46
CA GLN A 2 93.96 32.25 -27.57
C GLN A 2 92.73 31.92 -26.70
N ASN A 3 91.97 32.92 -26.21
CA ASN A 3 90.73 32.65 -25.46
C ASN A 3 89.57 33.61 -25.84
N SER A 4 89.26 33.76 -27.14
CA SER A 4 88.12 34.61 -27.56
C SER A 4 87.21 34.02 -28.65
N GLN A 5 87.25 32.71 -28.90
CA GLN A 5 86.45 32.11 -30.01
C GLN A 5 85.70 30.82 -29.68
N ILE A 6 85.33 30.59 -28.42
CA ILE A 6 84.40 29.49 -28.10
C ILE A 6 83.17 30.07 -27.40
N ILE A 7 82.43 30.91 -28.13
CA ILE A 7 81.00 31.02 -27.90
C ILE A 7 80.37 30.09 -28.94
N ASN A 8 80.16 28.83 -28.54
CA ASN A 8 79.27 27.94 -29.28
C ASN A 8 77.87 28.57 -29.24
N GLN A 9 77.55 29.37 -30.25
CA GLN A 9 76.18 29.74 -30.52
C GLN A 9 75.47 28.46 -30.94
N ILE A 10 74.68 27.90 -30.03
CA ILE A 10 73.72 26.86 -30.40
C ILE A 10 72.72 27.55 -31.33
N GLN A 11 72.92 27.39 -32.65
CA GLN A 11 71.90 27.76 -33.62
C GLN A 11 70.84 26.65 -33.60
N LEU A 12 69.87 26.80 -32.71
CA LEU A 12 68.66 26.00 -32.76
C LEU A 12 67.94 26.36 -34.05
N SER A 13 67.75 25.37 -34.92
CA SER A 13 66.98 25.55 -36.14
C SER A 13 65.49 25.69 -35.80
N GLU A 14 64.72 26.30 -36.67
CA GLU A 14 63.27 26.43 -36.53
C GLU A 14 62.59 25.06 -36.33
N ALA A 15 63.16 24.01 -36.96
CA ALA A 15 62.74 22.62 -36.79
C ALA A 15 62.96 22.06 -35.37
N ASP A 16 63.99 22.51 -34.66
CA ASP A 16 64.25 22.08 -33.27
C ASP A 16 63.20 22.66 -32.31
N LEU A 17 62.79 23.91 -32.54
CA LEU A 17 61.71 24.56 -31.77
C LEU A 17 60.36 23.88 -32.02
N GLU A 18 60.08 23.52 -33.27
CA GLU A 18 58.86 22.81 -33.65
C GLU A 18 58.81 21.39 -33.04
N CYS A 19 59.94 20.68 -33.04
CA CYS A 19 60.10 19.36 -32.43
C CYS A 19 59.87 19.40 -30.91
N ILE A 20 60.41 20.42 -30.23
CA ILE A 20 60.20 20.60 -28.78
C ILE A 20 58.72 20.87 -28.49
N SER A 21 58.08 21.76 -29.26
CA SER A 21 56.65 22.05 -29.11
C SER A 21 55.79 20.79 -29.27
N GLN A 22 56.04 19.98 -30.30
CA GLN A 22 55.33 18.73 -30.51
C GLN A 22 55.57 17.72 -29.38
N LYS A 23 56.81 17.59 -28.90
CA LYS A 23 57.13 16.71 -27.76
C LYS A 23 56.47 17.17 -26.48
N MET A 24 56.46 18.46 -26.19
CA MET A 24 55.75 19.00 -25.02
C MET A 24 54.25 18.73 -25.13
N HIS A 25 53.63 18.98 -26.29
CA HIS A 25 52.22 18.68 -26.50
C HIS A 25 51.89 17.19 -26.33
N ALA A 26 52.74 16.29 -26.84
CA ALA A 26 52.56 14.86 -26.69
C ALA A 26 52.65 14.40 -25.23
N LEU A 27 53.62 14.91 -24.47
CA LEU A 27 53.79 14.61 -23.05
C LEU A 27 52.59 15.11 -22.23
N PHE A 28 52.19 16.37 -22.41
CA PHE A 28 51.03 16.92 -21.68
C PHE A 28 49.72 16.19 -22.01
N LYS A 29 49.54 15.77 -23.27
CA LYS A 29 48.38 14.99 -23.67
C LYS A 29 48.34 13.64 -22.96
N SER A 30 49.48 12.94 -22.90
CA SER A 30 49.60 11.65 -22.21
C SER A 30 49.29 11.79 -20.72
N ASP A 31 49.90 12.76 -20.05
CA ASP A 31 49.72 12.96 -18.60
C ASP A 31 48.27 13.30 -18.25
N LEU A 32 47.58 14.09 -19.08
CA LEU A 32 46.16 14.36 -18.92
C LEU A 32 45.30 13.11 -19.13
N GLU A 33 45.60 12.29 -20.14
CA GLU A 33 44.89 11.04 -20.40
C GLU A 33 45.03 10.06 -19.22
N ASP A 34 46.24 9.95 -18.64
CA ASP A 34 46.49 9.08 -17.50
C ASP A 34 45.83 9.59 -16.21
N MET A 35 45.82 10.91 -16.00
CA MET A 35 45.13 11.52 -14.88
C MET A 35 43.61 11.29 -14.96
N VAL A 36 42.99 11.52 -16.12
CA VAL A 36 41.56 11.27 -16.33
C VAL A 36 41.24 9.80 -16.15
N ARG A 37 42.05 8.90 -16.72
CA ARG A 37 41.89 7.44 -16.55
C ARG A 37 41.94 7.04 -15.09
N SER A 38 42.90 7.57 -14.33
CA SER A 38 43.06 7.30 -12.89
C SER A 38 41.81 7.72 -12.10
N VAL A 39 41.33 8.94 -12.32
CA VAL A 39 40.13 9.46 -11.64
C VAL A 39 38.90 8.61 -11.97
N VAL A 40 38.69 8.31 -13.25
CA VAL A 40 37.55 7.49 -13.72
C VAL A 40 37.60 6.09 -13.12
N GLN A 41 38.77 5.45 -13.10
CA GLN A 41 38.94 4.08 -12.60
C GLN A 41 38.76 3.98 -11.09
N ALA A 42 39.18 5.00 -10.33
CA ALA A 42 39.16 4.96 -8.87
C ALA A 42 37.84 5.46 -8.28
N PHE A 43 37.32 6.59 -8.77
CA PHE A 43 36.21 7.29 -8.11
C PHE A 43 34.84 6.81 -8.59
N ILE A 44 34.66 6.54 -9.89
CA ILE A 44 33.35 6.12 -10.41
C ILE A 44 32.85 4.83 -9.75
N PRO A 45 33.67 3.77 -9.60
CA PRO A 45 33.22 2.54 -8.96
C PRO A 45 32.82 2.75 -7.50
N GLN A 46 33.56 3.59 -6.76
CA GLN A 46 33.25 3.89 -5.35
C GLN A 46 31.92 4.64 -5.20
N VAL A 47 31.66 5.60 -6.08
CA VAL A 47 30.39 6.35 -6.07
C VAL A 47 29.22 5.42 -6.42
N ILE A 48 29.37 4.57 -7.42
CA ILE A 48 28.33 3.62 -7.83
C ILE A 48 28.05 2.61 -6.71
N THR A 49 29.07 2.01 -6.11
CA THR A 49 28.88 1.03 -5.04
C THR A 49 28.27 1.65 -3.78
N GLY A 50 28.72 2.85 -3.39
CA GLY A 50 28.17 3.58 -2.25
C GLY A 50 26.70 3.96 -2.44
N ILE A 51 26.34 4.48 -3.62
CA ILE A 51 24.95 4.81 -3.94
C ILE A 51 24.10 3.54 -4.00
N ASN A 52 24.56 2.49 -4.67
CA ASN A 52 23.80 1.24 -4.79
C ASN A 52 23.57 0.58 -3.43
N ALA A 53 24.55 0.57 -2.54
CA ALA A 53 24.39 0.06 -1.18
C ALA A 53 23.32 0.87 -0.43
N SER A 54 23.44 2.20 -0.42
CA SER A 54 22.46 3.07 0.25
C SER A 54 21.04 2.95 -0.32
N LEU A 55 20.91 2.78 -1.65
CA LEU A 55 19.63 2.55 -2.30
C LEU A 55 19.06 1.17 -1.96
N HIS A 56 19.90 0.13 -1.92
CA HIS A 56 19.47 -1.21 -1.52
C HIS A 56 18.95 -1.21 -0.08
N ASP A 57 19.65 -0.58 0.87
CA ASP A 57 19.22 -0.49 2.26
C ASP A 57 17.87 0.22 2.40
N ARG A 58 17.67 1.32 1.66
CA ARG A 58 16.41 2.06 1.64
C ARG A 58 15.27 1.24 1.03
N ILE A 59 15.52 0.55 -0.08
CA ILE A 59 14.54 -0.33 -0.71
C ILE A 59 14.16 -1.45 0.26
N GLU A 60 15.13 -2.05 0.94
CA GLU A 60 14.87 -3.11 1.91
C GLU A 60 14.02 -2.60 3.08
N SER A 61 14.39 -1.47 3.71
CA SER A 61 13.58 -0.86 4.78
C SER A 61 12.15 -0.57 4.33
N LEU A 62 11.98 0.08 3.17
CA LEU A 62 10.66 0.42 2.63
C LEU A 62 9.82 -0.81 2.28
N THR A 63 10.45 -1.89 1.80
CA THR A 63 9.74 -3.14 1.49
C THR A 63 9.31 -3.87 2.76
N GLN A 64 10.14 -3.88 3.80
CA GLN A 64 9.80 -4.42 5.11
C GLN A 64 8.65 -3.65 5.76
N GLU A 65 8.71 -2.32 5.75
CA GLU A 65 7.64 -1.44 6.26
C GLU A 65 6.33 -1.66 5.49
N ASN A 66 6.38 -1.71 4.16
CA ASN A 66 5.18 -1.99 3.35
C ASN A 66 4.57 -3.34 3.69
N LYS A 67 5.39 -4.38 3.87
CA LYS A 67 4.90 -5.70 4.27
C LYS A 67 4.26 -5.66 5.65
N HIS A 68 4.88 -4.97 6.61
CA HIS A 68 4.36 -4.81 7.95
C HIS A 68 3.01 -4.06 7.95
N LEU A 69 2.92 -2.94 7.24
CA LEU A 69 1.68 -2.17 7.12
C LEU A 69 0.56 -2.96 6.44
N LYS A 70 0.87 -3.70 5.35
CA LYS A 70 -0.12 -4.57 4.70
C LYS A 70 -0.67 -5.65 5.62
N ASN A 71 0.19 -6.23 6.46
CA ASN A 71 -0.24 -7.23 7.45
C ASN A 71 -1.14 -6.59 8.52
N GLN A 72 -0.79 -5.42 9.03
CA GLN A 72 -1.63 -4.70 9.99
C GLN A 72 -2.99 -4.35 9.40
N VAL A 73 -3.03 -3.88 8.15
CA VAL A 73 -4.29 -3.59 7.45
C VAL A 73 -5.14 -4.86 7.33
N ALA A 74 -4.54 -6.00 6.95
CA ALA A 74 -5.27 -7.27 6.85
C ALA A 74 -5.82 -7.72 8.22
N GLU A 75 -5.04 -7.57 9.28
CA GLU A 75 -5.46 -7.90 10.64
C GLU A 75 -6.61 -7.00 11.11
N LEU A 76 -6.50 -5.69 10.92
CA LEU A 76 -7.54 -4.72 11.27
C LEU A 76 -8.84 -4.98 10.50
N LEU A 77 -8.75 -5.34 9.22
CA LEU A 77 -9.93 -5.72 8.43
C LEU A 77 -10.60 -6.98 8.99
N CYS A 78 -9.81 -7.99 9.39
CA CYS A 78 -10.34 -9.20 10.01
C CYS A 78 -11.00 -8.89 11.37
N GLN A 79 -10.39 -8.02 12.18
CA GLN A 79 -10.96 -7.59 13.46
C GLN A 79 -12.26 -6.79 13.26
N ALA A 80 -12.30 -5.90 12.26
CA ALA A 80 -13.49 -5.14 11.92
C ALA A 80 -14.63 -6.05 11.44
N ASP A 81 -14.35 -6.99 10.54
CA ASP A 81 -15.34 -7.99 10.10
C ASP A 81 -15.85 -8.82 11.26
N ARG A 82 -14.96 -9.27 12.15
CA ARG A 82 -15.36 -10.00 13.36
C ARG A 82 -16.24 -9.13 14.28
N ALA A 83 -15.92 -7.85 14.46
CA ALA A 83 -16.73 -6.93 15.25
C ALA A 83 -18.11 -6.69 14.62
N GLU A 84 -18.20 -6.60 13.29
CA GLU A 84 -19.47 -6.56 12.58
C GLU A 84 -20.28 -7.85 12.73
N GLN A 85 -19.63 -9.02 12.67
CA GLN A 85 -20.31 -10.28 12.92
C GLN A 85 -20.85 -10.37 14.35
N TYR A 86 -20.14 -9.82 15.34
CA TYR A 86 -20.65 -9.72 16.71
C TYR A 86 -21.84 -8.76 16.83
N SER A 87 -21.89 -7.66 16.07
CA SER A 87 -23.05 -6.77 16.07
C SER A 87 -24.27 -7.43 15.42
N ARG A 88 -24.07 -8.30 14.42
CA ARG A 88 -25.15 -9.07 13.76
C ARG A 88 -25.69 -10.23 14.58
N ARG A 89 -24.98 -10.67 15.63
CA ARG A 89 -25.43 -11.79 16.48
C ARG A 89 -26.81 -11.58 17.09
N ASN A 90 -27.15 -10.33 17.41
CA ASN A 90 -28.46 -9.99 17.98
C ASN A 90 -29.42 -9.44 16.92
N CYS A 91 -29.09 -9.56 15.63
CA CYS A 91 -29.94 -9.09 14.54
C CYS A 91 -30.70 -10.25 13.90
N LEU A 92 -32.02 -10.14 13.82
CA LEU A 92 -32.86 -11.05 13.04
C LEU A 92 -33.22 -10.41 11.70
N SER A 93 -33.08 -11.19 10.63
CA SER A 93 -33.41 -10.82 9.26
C SER A 93 -34.69 -11.54 8.86
N ILE A 94 -35.78 -10.78 8.71
CA ILE A 94 -37.10 -11.32 8.38
C ILE A 94 -37.43 -10.95 6.93
N THR A 95 -37.85 -11.93 6.13
CA THR A 95 -38.20 -11.76 4.72
C THR A 95 -39.62 -12.24 4.43
N GLY A 96 -40.29 -11.64 3.44
CA GLY A 96 -41.63 -12.08 3.02
C GLY A 96 -42.78 -11.30 3.65
N ILE A 97 -42.49 -10.24 4.41
CA ILE A 97 -43.52 -9.32 4.93
C ILE A 97 -43.84 -8.29 3.83
N PRO A 98 -45.11 -8.12 3.43
CA PRO A 98 -45.52 -7.12 2.45
C PRO A 98 -45.34 -5.70 3.02
N GLU A 99 -44.98 -4.75 2.15
CA GLU A 99 -44.76 -3.35 2.56
C GLU A 99 -46.08 -2.57 2.61
N ALA A 100 -46.25 -1.78 3.67
CA ALA A 100 -47.32 -0.79 3.75
C ALA A 100 -46.74 0.63 3.92
N ARG A 101 -47.47 1.65 3.45
CA ARG A 101 -47.11 3.05 3.73
C ARG A 101 -47.38 3.34 5.20
N ASP A 102 -46.45 4.05 5.85
CA ASP A 102 -46.50 4.41 7.27
C ASP A 102 -46.64 3.17 8.20
N GLU A 103 -45.91 2.11 7.88
CA GLU A 103 -45.92 0.90 8.70
C GLU A 103 -45.14 1.07 10.01
N ASP A 104 -45.69 0.54 11.09
CA ASP A 104 -44.99 0.40 12.35
C ASP A 104 -44.25 -0.95 12.36
N THR A 105 -42.94 -0.85 12.14
CA THR A 105 -42.06 -2.01 11.98
C THR A 105 -41.94 -2.79 13.29
N ASP A 106 -42.02 -2.14 14.46
CA ASP A 106 -41.93 -2.81 15.77
C ASP A 106 -43.20 -3.64 16.04
N ASN A 107 -44.36 -3.06 15.78
CA ASN A 107 -45.65 -3.74 15.96
C ASN A 107 -45.82 -4.95 15.04
N ILE A 108 -45.29 -4.89 13.81
CA ILE A 108 -45.27 -6.03 12.88
C ILE A 108 -44.47 -7.21 13.46
N ILE A 109 -43.31 -6.95 14.07
CA ILE A 109 -42.44 -8.00 14.64
C ILE A 109 -43.10 -8.64 15.85
N VAL A 110 -43.68 -7.82 16.74
CA VAL A 110 -44.37 -8.31 17.93
C VAL A 110 -45.57 -9.17 17.54
N THR A 111 -46.34 -8.76 16.53
CA THR A 111 -47.47 -9.54 16.03
C THR A 111 -47.00 -10.86 15.43
N MET A 112 -45.98 -10.81 14.56
CA MET A 112 -45.39 -12.01 13.97
C MET A 112 -44.82 -12.96 15.02
N ALA A 113 -44.14 -12.44 16.04
CA ALA A 113 -43.59 -13.25 17.12
C ALA A 113 -44.69 -13.97 17.90
N LYS A 114 -45.80 -13.28 18.20
CA LYS A 114 -46.98 -13.88 18.84
C LYS A 114 -47.60 -14.97 17.99
N ASP A 115 -47.72 -14.75 16.68
CA ASP A 115 -48.25 -15.75 15.74
C ASP A 115 -47.36 -17.00 15.67
N LEU A 116 -46.05 -16.85 15.88
CA LEU A 116 -45.08 -17.94 15.98
C LEU A 116 -44.97 -18.55 17.39
N GLY A 117 -45.75 -18.06 18.36
CA GLY A 117 -45.74 -18.54 19.74
C GLY A 117 -44.55 -18.06 20.58
N ALA A 118 -43.84 -17.02 20.15
CA ALA A 118 -42.75 -16.39 20.88
C ALA A 118 -43.23 -15.16 21.66
N GLU A 119 -42.87 -15.07 22.94
CA GLU A 119 -43.14 -13.91 23.78
C GLU A 119 -42.07 -12.82 23.55
N LEU A 120 -42.36 -11.90 22.63
CA LEU A 120 -41.52 -10.72 22.35
C LEU A 120 -42.27 -9.43 22.75
N SER A 121 -41.66 -8.61 23.60
CA SER A 121 -42.14 -7.25 23.91
C SER A 121 -41.45 -6.21 23.03
N ILE A 122 -42.05 -5.02 22.91
CA ILE A 122 -41.43 -3.86 22.24
C ILE A 122 -40.11 -3.49 22.93
N ASP A 123 -40.03 -3.61 24.26
CA ASP A 123 -38.79 -3.34 25.01
C ASP A 123 -37.64 -4.29 24.67
N ASP A 124 -37.95 -5.47 24.12
CA ASP A 124 -36.94 -6.42 23.66
C ASP A 124 -36.36 -6.05 22.29
N ILE A 125 -37.02 -5.13 21.57
CA ILE A 125 -36.60 -4.62 20.27
C ILE A 125 -35.79 -3.32 20.51
N GLY A 126 -34.53 -3.33 20.08
CA GLY A 126 -33.66 -2.16 20.14
C GLY A 126 -33.89 -1.22 18.97
N ARG A 127 -33.87 -1.77 17.76
CA ARG A 127 -34.15 -1.04 16.51
C ARG A 127 -34.75 -1.99 15.50
N SER A 128 -35.82 -1.58 14.85
CA SER A 128 -36.33 -2.24 13.66
C SER A 128 -36.34 -1.30 12.46
N HIS A 129 -36.00 -1.82 11.29
CA HIS A 129 -36.09 -1.07 10.04
C HIS A 129 -36.12 -2.00 8.83
N ARG A 130 -36.64 -1.50 7.71
CA ARG A 130 -36.49 -2.12 6.40
C ARG A 130 -35.06 -1.91 5.89
N ALA A 131 -34.33 -2.99 5.70
CA ALA A 131 -33.03 -3.01 5.03
C ALA A 131 -33.23 -3.23 3.52
N LYS A 132 -32.59 -2.37 2.73
CA LYS A 132 -32.55 -2.51 1.27
C LYS A 132 -31.58 -3.63 0.91
N THR A 133 -32.11 -4.77 0.48
CA THR A 133 -31.30 -5.81 -0.14
C THR A 133 -30.99 -5.39 -1.58
N LEU A 134 -29.72 -5.13 -1.89
CA LEU A 134 -29.25 -4.96 -3.27
C LEU A 134 -29.23 -6.32 -3.96
N ARG A 135 -30.37 -6.77 -4.52
CA ARG A 135 -30.39 -7.91 -5.44
C ARG A 135 -30.83 -7.45 -6.83
N SER A 136 -30.12 -7.97 -7.83
CA SER A 136 -30.27 -7.71 -9.25
C SER A 136 -31.73 -7.84 -9.70
N LYS A 137 -32.25 -6.78 -10.32
CA LYS A 137 -33.45 -6.72 -11.17
C LYS A 137 -34.52 -7.80 -10.91
N GLY A 138 -35.55 -7.45 -10.12
CA GLY A 138 -36.90 -7.93 -10.46
C GLY A 138 -37.87 -8.31 -9.34
N GLN A 139 -37.43 -8.67 -8.13
CA GLN A 139 -38.36 -9.02 -7.03
C GLN A 139 -37.79 -8.56 -5.69
N GLY A 140 -38.17 -7.34 -5.29
CA GLY A 140 -37.73 -6.71 -4.06
C GLY A 140 -38.56 -7.20 -2.87
N HIS A 141 -38.13 -8.30 -2.25
CA HIS A 141 -38.53 -8.58 -0.87
C HIS A 141 -37.55 -7.83 0.04
N TYR A 142 -37.97 -6.66 0.54
CA TYR A 142 -37.19 -5.92 1.50
C TYR A 142 -37.13 -6.69 2.81
N CYS A 143 -35.92 -6.76 3.38
CA CYS A 143 -35.71 -7.50 4.62
C CYS A 143 -35.97 -6.58 5.81
N GLN A 144 -36.74 -7.04 6.79
CA GLN A 144 -36.87 -6.36 8.07
C GLN A 144 -35.77 -6.83 9.02
N VAL A 145 -34.92 -5.90 9.43
CA VAL A 145 -33.83 -6.18 10.37
C VAL A 145 -34.25 -5.70 11.75
N CYS A 146 -34.18 -6.61 12.72
CA CYS A 146 -34.57 -6.36 14.11
C CYS A 146 -33.38 -6.61 15.01
N VAL A 147 -32.91 -5.59 15.72
CA VAL A 147 -31.86 -5.73 16.74
C VAL A 147 -32.53 -6.05 18.07
N LEU A 148 -32.21 -7.17 18.70
CA LEU A 148 -32.73 -7.54 20.01
C LEU A 148 -31.82 -6.98 21.13
N GLN A 149 -32.42 -6.43 22.18
CA GLN A 149 -31.68 -5.81 23.29
C GLN A 149 -31.03 -6.84 24.23
N SER A 150 -31.52 -8.09 24.26
CA SER A 150 -30.99 -9.13 25.14
C SER A 150 -30.70 -10.44 24.40
N PRO A 151 -29.49 -11.03 24.55
CA PRO A 151 -29.13 -12.30 23.93
C PRO A 151 -29.88 -13.50 24.56
N ALA A 152 -30.59 -13.30 25.68
CA ALA A 152 -31.32 -14.37 26.36
C ALA A 152 -32.69 -14.70 25.74
N LYS A 153 -33.19 -13.86 24.84
CA LYS A 153 -34.52 -13.99 24.21
C LYS A 153 -34.47 -14.26 22.71
N THR A 154 -33.28 -14.43 22.12
CA THR A 154 -33.20 -15.04 20.79
C THR A 154 -33.72 -16.47 20.93
N PRO A 155 -34.84 -16.84 20.29
CA PRO A 155 -35.15 -18.26 20.20
C PRO A 155 -33.94 -18.92 19.55
N GLN A 156 -33.49 -20.06 20.08
CA GLN A 156 -32.57 -20.97 19.40
C GLN A 156 -33.27 -21.59 18.17
N CYS A 157 -33.88 -20.77 17.34
CA CYS A 157 -34.37 -21.14 16.04
C CYS A 157 -33.14 -21.16 15.13
N GLU A 158 -32.47 -22.31 15.13
CA GLU A 158 -31.80 -22.85 13.94
C GLU A 158 -32.81 -22.88 12.78
N ILE A 159 -33.16 -21.70 12.24
CA ILE A 159 -33.77 -21.61 10.92
C ILE A 159 -32.60 -21.50 9.96
N ALA A 160 -32.11 -22.69 9.63
CA ALA A 160 -31.41 -23.04 8.41
C ALA A 160 -30.75 -21.87 7.67
N CYS A 161 -29.53 -21.52 8.07
CA CYS A 161 -28.50 -21.19 7.08
C CYS A 161 -28.12 -22.49 6.37
N GLN A 162 -29.03 -23.08 5.58
CA GLN A 162 -28.63 -23.96 4.50
C GLN A 162 -28.05 -23.05 3.40
N ILE A 163 -26.74 -22.83 3.50
CA ILE A 163 -25.76 -23.12 2.45
C ILE A 163 -26.26 -22.90 1.00
N PHE A 164 -25.61 -21.94 0.31
CA PHE A 164 -25.63 -21.63 -1.14
C PHE A 164 -26.89 -21.00 -1.75
#